data_AF-S7UZJ2-F1
#
_entry.id   AF-S7UZJ2-F1
#
_cell.length_a   1.000
_cell.length_b   1.000
_cell.length_c   1.000
_cell.angle_alpha   90.00
_cell.angle_beta   90.00
_cell.angle_gamma   90.00
#
_symmetry.space_group_name_H-M   'P 1'
#
loop_
_entity.id
_entity.type
_entity.pdbx_description
1 polymer ?
#
loop_
_entity_poly.entity_id
_entity_poly.type
_entity_poly.pdbx_seq_one_letter_code
_entity_poly.pdbx_strand_id
1 'polypeptide(L)'
;MEKKNFLNFASKRILKYEIIAFLAIIVMLWLDEILDLPHFILGADPTPINWREALFETVIIAIIGGAISYINGLFMAQYFILKKNEIRTKVRENRLKDINKTLGVVHHNVNNLANMFQIIGIKAKKSEQIDSVLLGKLEKTIFSVKDEMTKLTELEEQAKEDTFEIEF
;
A
#
# COMPACT_ATOMS: atom_id res chain seq x y z
N MET A 1 1.89 -11.62 9.13
CA MET A 1 2.68 -10.94 10.20
C MET A 1 4.01 -10.32 9.69
N GLU A 2 4.21 -10.10 8.39
CA GLU A 2 5.60 -10.03 7.84
C GLU A 2 6.07 -8.67 7.28
N LYS A 3 5.24 -7.91 6.55
CA LYS A 3 5.73 -6.71 5.83
C LYS A 3 6.04 -5.50 6.73
N LYS A 4 5.23 -5.24 7.77
CA LYS A 4 5.43 -4.11 8.70
C LYS A 4 6.75 -4.25 9.49
N ASN A 5 7.03 -5.46 9.94
CA ASN A 5 8.27 -5.78 10.66
C ASN A 5 9.48 -5.70 9.73
N PHE A 6 9.36 -6.18 8.49
CA PHE A 6 10.42 -6.08 7.50
C PHE A 6 10.77 -4.63 7.13
N LEU A 7 9.77 -3.77 6.92
CA LEU A 7 9.99 -2.36 6.57
C LEU A 7 10.61 -1.58 7.75
N ASN A 8 10.14 -1.83 8.97
CA ASN A 8 10.77 -1.28 10.18
C ASN A 8 12.20 -1.78 10.36
N PHE A 9 12.46 -3.05 10.03
CA PHE A 9 13.80 -3.64 10.12
C PHE A 9 14.74 -3.06 9.05
N ALA A 10 14.28 -2.92 7.81
CA ALA A 10 15.03 -2.33 6.72
C ALA A 10 15.34 -0.85 6.98
N SER A 11 14.35 -0.07 7.44
CA SER A 11 14.53 1.34 7.81
C SER A 11 15.55 1.50 8.94
N LYS A 12 15.45 0.69 10.01
CA LYS A 12 16.43 0.68 11.10
C LYS A 12 17.83 0.27 10.64
N ARG A 13 17.94 -0.63 9.67
CA ARG A 13 19.24 -1.02 9.09
C ARG A 13 19.86 0.11 8.27
N ILE A 14 19.07 0.77 7.43
CA ILE A 14 19.53 1.91 6.63
C ILE A 14 20.08 3.00 7.56
N LEU A 15 19.31 3.38 8.58
CA LEU A 15 19.72 4.40 9.55
C LEU A 15 20.99 4.00 10.32
N LYS A 16 21.17 2.72 10.63
CA LYS A 16 22.41 2.20 11.23
C LYS A 16 23.61 2.33 10.31
N TYR A 17 23.48 1.94 9.03
CA TYR A 17 24.58 2.08 8.07
C TYR A 17 24.95 3.54 7.84
N GLU A 18 23.95 4.44 7.83
CA GLU A 18 24.16 5.87 7.71
C GLU A 18 24.97 6.43 8.89
N ILE A 19 24.60 6.08 10.13
CA ILE A 19 25.35 6.47 11.34
C ILE A 19 26.78 5.93 11.30
N ILE A 20 26.97 4.66 10.91
CA ILE A 20 28.30 4.04 10.80
C ILE A 20 29.14 4.78 9.74
N ALA A 21 28.56 5.18 8.62
CA ALA A 21 29.26 5.93 7.58
C ALA A 21 29.72 7.31 8.09
N PHE A 22 28.86 8.06 8.77
CA PHE A 22 29.26 9.35 9.36
C PHE A 22 30.33 9.20 10.44
N LEU A 23 30.24 8.17 11.28
CA LEU A 23 31.29 7.86 12.25
C LEU A 23 32.63 7.51 11.57
N ALA A 24 32.60 6.74 10.48
CA ALA A 24 33.80 6.41 9.72
C ALA A 24 34.46 7.66 9.11
N ILE A 25 33.66 8.60 8.61
CA ILE A 25 34.16 9.89 8.09
C ILE A 25 34.83 10.69 9.22
N ILE A 26 34.17 10.81 10.39
CA ILE A 26 34.74 11.51 11.54
C ILE A 26 36.07 10.86 11.95
N VAL A 27 36.12 9.53 12.07
CA VAL A 27 37.35 8.82 12.41
C VAL A 27 38.45 9.08 11.38
N MET A 28 38.11 9.05 10.09
CA MET A 28 39.08 9.31 9.02
C MET A 28 39.65 10.73 9.09
N LEU A 29 38.81 11.71 9.40
CA LEU A 29 39.20 13.11 9.57
C LEU A 29 40.18 13.29 10.74
N TRP A 30 39.89 12.67 11.88
CA TRP A 30 40.82 12.67 13.02
C TRP A 30 42.13 11.94 12.72
N LEU A 31 42.09 10.86 11.93
CA LEU A 31 43.29 10.15 11.52
C LEU A 31 44.16 10.98 10.57
N ASP A 32 43.55 11.77 9.69
CA ASP A 32 44.26 12.68 8.77
C ASP A 32 45.12 13.69 9.56
N GLU A 33 44.53 14.29 10.59
CA GLU A 33 45.18 15.27 11.48
C GLU A 33 46.23 14.67 12.41
N ILE A 34 46.00 13.46 12.95
CA ILE A 34 46.94 12.81 13.87
C ILE A 34 48.15 12.24 13.12
N LEU A 35 47.92 11.70 11.93
CA LEU A 35 48.96 11.03 11.14
C LEU A 35 49.69 11.98 10.20
N ASP A 36 49.19 13.20 9.99
CA ASP A 36 49.73 14.16 9.01
C ASP A 36 49.85 13.48 7.63
N LEU A 37 48.76 12.85 7.17
CA LEU A 37 48.74 12.11 5.92
C LEU A 37 49.22 12.94 4.70
N PRO A 38 48.94 14.25 4.59
CA PRO A 38 49.51 15.09 3.52
C PRO A 38 51.05 15.10 3.54
N HIS A 39 51.69 15.16 4.71
CA HIS A 39 53.14 15.07 4.82
C HIS A 39 53.65 13.71 4.34
N PHE A 40 53.04 12.61 4.81
CA PHE A 40 53.49 11.25 4.47
C PHE A 40 53.25 10.84 3.02
N ILE A 41 52.13 11.26 2.42
CA ILE A 41 51.72 10.82 1.08
C ILE A 41 52.18 11.80 0.00
N LEU A 42 52.15 13.11 0.27
CA LEU A 42 52.40 14.16 -0.71
C LEU A 42 53.75 14.88 -0.51
N GLY A 43 54.47 14.59 0.57
CA GLY A 43 55.73 15.27 0.89
C GLY A 43 55.57 16.75 1.21
N ALA A 44 54.37 17.16 1.62
CA ALA A 44 54.09 18.52 2.07
C ALA A 44 54.86 18.86 3.35
N ASP A 45 54.94 20.14 3.73
CA ASP A 45 55.58 20.52 4.99
C ASP A 45 54.83 19.91 6.19
N PRO A 46 55.53 19.39 7.22
CA PRO A 46 54.90 18.76 8.37
C PRO A 46 54.02 19.77 9.11
N THR A 47 52.77 19.39 9.37
CA THR A 47 51.79 20.25 10.04
C THR A 47 51.63 19.84 11.50
N PRO A 48 51.52 20.81 12.43
CA PRO A 48 51.19 20.50 13.82
C PRO A 48 49.73 20.07 13.93
N ILE A 49 49.44 19.08 14.77
CA ILE A 49 48.09 18.54 15.01
C ILE A 49 47.10 19.69 15.32
N ASN A 50 46.11 19.90 14.45
CA ASN A 50 45.12 20.95 14.61
C ASN A 50 43.79 20.42 15.17
N TRP A 51 43.79 20.07 16.46
CA TRP A 51 42.60 19.54 17.14
C TRP A 51 41.39 20.50 17.12
N ARG A 52 41.62 21.81 16.94
CA ARG A 52 40.54 22.80 16.85
C ARG A 52 39.79 22.68 15.53
N GLU A 53 40.52 22.50 14.43
CA GLU A 53 39.95 22.25 13.10
C GLU A 53 39.23 20.91 13.07
N ALA A 54 39.88 19.83 13.53
CA ALA A 54 39.26 18.51 13.63
C ALA A 54 37.94 18.51 14.42
N LEU A 55 37.90 19.23 15.55
CA LEU A 55 36.70 19.39 16.36
C LEU A 55 35.61 20.18 15.62
N PHE A 56 35.97 21.29 14.97
CA PHE A 56 35.04 22.12 14.22
C PHE A 56 34.40 21.35 13.07
N GLU A 57 35.20 20.63 12.29
CA GLU A 57 34.71 19.81 11.19
C GLU A 57 33.84 18.64 11.69
N THR A 58 34.20 18.02 12.83
CA THR A 58 33.36 16.99 13.47
C THR A 58 31.98 17.53 13.82
N VAL A 59 31.89 18.75 14.37
CA VAL A 59 30.60 19.39 14.69
C VAL A 59 29.78 19.64 13.42
N ILE A 60 30.41 20.12 12.35
CA ILE A 60 29.74 20.34 11.06
C ILE A 60 29.19 19.01 10.52
N ILE A 61 30.02 17.96 10.49
CA ILE A 61 29.61 16.63 9.99
C ILE A 61 28.49 16.06 10.86
N ALA A 62 28.54 16.24 12.18
CA ALA A 62 27.47 15.78 13.07
C ALA A 62 26.15 16.51 12.80
N ILE A 63 26.17 17.82 12.57
CA ILE A 63 24.96 18.60 12.23
C ILE A 63 24.39 18.16 10.88
N ILE A 64 25.24 18.08 9.85
CA ILE A 64 24.82 17.69 8.50
C ILE A 64 24.31 16.25 8.49
N GLY A 65 25.07 15.32 9.09
CA GLY A 65 24.68 13.91 9.17
C GLY A 65 23.39 13.71 9.97
N GLY A 66 23.24 14.42 11.09
CA GLY A 66 22.00 14.44 11.87
C GLY A 66 20.80 14.94 11.05
N ALA A 67 20.98 16.03 10.28
CA ALA A 67 19.93 16.56 9.41
C ALA A 67 19.53 15.58 8.30
N ILE A 68 20.50 14.96 7.63
CA ILE A 68 20.25 13.95 6.59
C ILE A 68 19.51 12.74 7.17
N SER A 69 19.97 12.22 8.31
CA SER A 69 19.33 11.09 8.98
C SER A 69 17.91 11.39 9.43
N TYR A 70 17.65 12.62 9.89
CA TYR A 70 16.31 13.07 10.25
C TYR A 70 15.37 13.13 9.04
N ILE A 71 15.82 13.72 7.93
CA ILE A 71 15.03 13.81 6.69
C ILE A 71 14.75 12.41 6.12
N ASN A 72 15.75 11.52 6.12
CA ASN A 72 15.58 10.14 5.70
C ASN A 72 14.55 9.40 6.58
N GLY A 73 14.56 9.63 7.89
CA GLY A 73 13.56 9.09 8.82
C GLY A 73 12.14 9.54 8.47
N LEU A 74 11.94 10.84 8.20
CA LEU A 74 10.65 11.39 7.78
C LEU A 74 10.19 10.81 6.44
N PHE A 75 11.09 10.74 5.46
CA PHE A 75 10.79 10.20 4.14
C PHE A 75 10.37 8.73 4.23
N MET A 76 11.05 7.92 5.04
CA MET A 76 10.69 6.51 5.24
C MET A 76 9.32 6.34 5.92
N ALA A 77 8.97 7.21 6.87
CA ALA A 77 7.66 7.21 7.48
C ALA A 77 6.55 7.53 6.44
N GLN A 78 6.76 8.55 5.62
CA GLN A 78 5.83 8.91 4.55
C GLN A 78 5.72 7.80 3.49
N TYR A 79 6.85 7.23 3.06
CA TYR A 79 6.87 6.12 2.11
C TYR A 79 6.05 4.93 2.62
N PHE A 80 6.15 4.61 3.91
CA PHE A 80 5.39 3.52 4.52
C PHE A 80 3.88 3.79 4.50
N ILE A 81 3.46 5.02 4.81
CA ILE A 81 2.05 5.44 4.75
C ILE A 81 1.52 5.31 3.31
N LEU A 82 2.27 5.81 2.33
CA LEU A 82 1.90 5.73 0.91
C LEU A 82 1.77 4.27 0.45
N LYS A 83 2.73 3.41 0.81
CA LYS A 83 2.70 2.00 0.42
C LYS A 83 1.57 1.23 1.09
N LYS A 84 1.21 1.59 2.33
CA LYS A 84 0.01 1.04 3.00
C LYS A 84 -1.26 1.46 2.24
N ASN A 85 -1.33 2.71 1.80
CA ASN A 85 -2.46 3.23 1.03
C ASN A 85 -2.58 2.55 -0.33
N GLU A 86 -1.47 2.36 -1.05
CA GLU A 86 -1.44 1.68 -2.35
C GLU A 86 -1.95 0.23 -2.28
N ILE A 87 -1.57 -0.51 -1.23
CA ILE A 87 -2.07 -1.88 -1.04
C ILE A 87 -3.59 -1.85 -0.80
N ARG A 88 -4.07 -0.94 0.06
CA ARG A 88 -5.50 -0.81 0.35
C ARG A 88 -6.30 -0.41 -0.90
N THR A 89 -5.79 0.49 -1.73
CA THR A 89 -6.47 0.88 -2.98
C THR A 89 -6.51 -0.27 -3.97
N LYS A 90 -5.44 -1.05 -4.13
CA LYS A 90 -5.45 -2.24 -4.99
C LYS A 90 -6.45 -3.31 -4.55
N VAL A 91 -6.58 -3.54 -3.25
CA VAL A 91 -7.60 -4.44 -2.70
C VAL A 91 -9.01 -3.92 -3.05
N ARG A 92 -9.25 -2.62 -2.87
CA ARG A 92 -10.53 -1.98 -3.23
C ARG A 92 -10.82 -2.07 -4.73
N GLU A 93 -9.84 -1.82 -5.60
CA GLU A 93 -10.00 -1.94 -7.05
C GLU A 93 -10.38 -3.35 -7.49
N ASN A 94 -9.72 -4.37 -6.94
CA ASN A 94 -10.07 -5.77 -7.22
C ASN A 94 -11.51 -6.10 -6.76
N ARG A 95 -11.90 -5.64 -5.58
CA ARG A 95 -13.27 -5.83 -5.07
C ARG A 95 -14.32 -5.12 -5.94
N LEU A 96 -14.06 -3.88 -6.36
CA LEU A 96 -14.95 -3.15 -7.27
C LEU A 96 -15.12 -3.88 -8.60
N LYS A 97 -14.05 -4.50 -9.11
CA LYS A 97 -14.12 -5.34 -10.31
C LYS A 97 -15.01 -6.57 -10.10
N ASP A 98 -14.93 -7.21 -8.94
CA ASP A 98 -15.77 -8.36 -8.59
C ASP A 98 -17.24 -7.96 -8.40
N ILE A 99 -17.51 -6.83 -7.74
CA ILE A 99 -18.86 -6.24 -7.64
C ILE A 99 -19.41 -5.96 -9.03
N ASN A 100 -18.65 -5.27 -9.89
CA ASN A 100 -19.11 -4.93 -11.24
C ASN A 100 -19.40 -6.19 -12.08
N LYS A 101 -18.58 -7.24 -11.95
CA LYS A 101 -18.82 -8.52 -12.60
C LYS A 101 -20.11 -9.18 -12.10
N THR A 102 -20.31 -9.23 -10.78
CA THR A 102 -21.51 -9.85 -10.16
C THR A 102 -22.77 -9.06 -10.51
N LEU A 103 -22.69 -7.73 -10.52
CA LEU A 103 -23.76 -6.83 -10.93
C LEU A 103 -24.16 -7.06 -12.39
N GLY A 104 -23.20 -7.32 -13.27
CA GLY A 104 -23.46 -7.71 -14.66
C GLY A 104 -24.28 -9.01 -14.77
N VAL A 105 -23.97 -10.02 -13.96
CA VAL A 105 -24.73 -11.28 -13.90
C VAL A 105 -26.14 -11.04 -13.37
N VAL A 106 -26.29 -10.24 -12.31
CA VAL A 106 -27.60 -9.86 -11.78
C VAL A 106 -28.43 -9.13 -12.82
N HIS A 107 -27.87 -8.15 -13.53
CA HIS A 107 -28.56 -7.43 -14.60
C HIS A 107 -29.07 -8.38 -15.69
N HIS A 108 -28.24 -9.32 -16.13
CA HIS A 108 -28.65 -10.34 -17.10
C HIS A 108 -29.80 -11.21 -16.57
N ASN A 109 -29.71 -11.67 -15.33
CA ASN A 109 -30.74 -12.53 -14.72
C ASN A 109 -32.06 -11.78 -14.47
N VAL A 110 -32.00 -10.51 -14.05
CA VAL A 110 -33.16 -9.63 -13.89
C VAL A 110 -33.82 -9.34 -15.23
N ASN A 111 -33.06 -9.14 -16.31
CA ASN A 111 -33.62 -9.00 -17.65
C ASN A 111 -34.35 -10.27 -18.11
N ASN A 112 -33.77 -11.45 -17.85
CA ASN A 112 -34.44 -12.71 -18.15
C ASN A 112 -35.75 -12.85 -17.36
N LEU A 113 -35.74 -12.48 -16.08
CA LEU A 113 -36.92 -12.46 -15.22
C LEU A 113 -38.00 -11.51 -15.76
N ALA A 114 -37.64 -10.30 -16.20
CA ALA A 114 -38.56 -9.36 -16.81
C ALA A 114 -39.22 -9.92 -18.09
N ASN A 115 -38.44 -10.55 -18.96
CA ASN A 115 -38.96 -11.21 -20.17
C ASN A 115 -39.94 -12.33 -19.83
N MET A 116 -39.65 -13.13 -18.79
CA MET A 116 -40.55 -14.19 -18.33
C MET A 116 -41.87 -13.63 -17.79
N PHE A 117 -41.83 -12.56 -16.99
CA PHE A 117 -43.04 -11.90 -16.50
C PHE A 117 -43.89 -11.32 -17.63
N GLN A 118 -43.26 -10.75 -18.67
CA GLN A 118 -43.98 -10.29 -19.86
C GLN A 118 -44.71 -11.43 -20.57
N ILE A 119 -44.05 -12.59 -20.77
CA ILE A 119 -44.68 -13.78 -21.37
C ILE A 119 -45.86 -14.25 -20.54
N ILE A 120 -45.70 -14.33 -19.21
CA ILE A 120 -46.77 -14.72 -18.30
C ILE A 120 -47.94 -13.73 -18.38
N GLY A 121 -47.66 -12.43 -18.37
CA GLY A 121 -48.67 -11.38 -18.52
C GLY A 121 -49.45 -11.49 -19.83
N ILE A 122 -48.77 -11.79 -20.94
CA ILE A 122 -49.41 -12.01 -22.25
C ILE A 122 -50.30 -13.25 -22.21
N LYS A 123 -49.82 -14.39 -21.69
CA LYS A 123 -50.59 -15.64 -21.58
C LYS A 123 -51.83 -15.44 -20.71
N ALA A 124 -51.66 -14.80 -19.55
CA ALA A 124 -52.76 -14.49 -18.63
C ALA A 124 -53.82 -13.59 -19.31
N LYS A 125 -53.39 -12.56 -20.05
CA LYS A 125 -54.31 -11.67 -20.79
C LYS A 125 -55.07 -12.40 -21.90
N LYS A 126 -54.46 -13.41 -22.52
CA LYS A 126 -55.09 -14.26 -23.54
C LYS A 126 -55.90 -15.43 -22.96
N SER A 127 -56.00 -15.54 -21.62
CA SER A 127 -56.59 -16.70 -20.93
C SER A 127 -55.96 -18.04 -21.32
N GLU A 128 -54.69 -18.03 -21.74
CA GLU A 128 -53.91 -19.24 -22.05
C GLU A 128 -53.37 -19.86 -20.76
N GLN A 129 -53.24 -21.19 -20.74
CA GLN A 129 -52.69 -21.90 -19.59
C GLN A 129 -51.20 -21.55 -19.39
N ILE A 130 -50.82 -21.25 -18.15
CA ILE A 130 -49.42 -21.01 -17.78
C ILE A 130 -48.76 -22.37 -17.55
N ASP A 131 -47.77 -22.70 -18.39
CA ASP A 131 -47.08 -23.98 -18.32
C ASP A 131 -46.23 -24.12 -17.04
N SER A 132 -46.27 -25.30 -16.42
CA SER A 132 -45.44 -25.63 -15.24
C SER A 132 -43.94 -25.52 -15.52
N VAL A 133 -43.51 -25.75 -16.77
CA VAL A 133 -42.12 -25.57 -17.21
C VAL A 133 -41.68 -24.11 -17.16
N LEU A 134 -42.59 -23.18 -17.52
CA LEU A 134 -42.33 -21.73 -17.43
C LEU A 134 -42.19 -21.30 -15.96
N LEU A 135 -43.06 -21.81 -15.08
CA LEU A 135 -42.99 -21.56 -13.63
C LEU A 135 -41.71 -22.12 -13.01
N GLY A 136 -41.30 -23.35 -13.37
CA GLY A 136 -40.04 -23.92 -12.89
C GLY A 136 -38.80 -23.16 -13.38
N LYS A 137 -38.81 -22.61 -14.60
CA LYS A 137 -37.74 -21.72 -15.09
C LYS A 137 -37.74 -20.38 -14.33
N LEU A 138 -38.90 -19.86 -13.96
CA LEU A 138 -39.04 -18.61 -13.24
C LEU A 138 -38.46 -18.76 -11.83
N GLU A 139 -38.86 -19.83 -11.15
CA GLU A 139 -38.36 -20.18 -9.82
C GLU A 139 -36.84 -20.30 -9.80
N LYS A 140 -36.25 -21.02 -10.76
CA LYS A 140 -34.78 -21.12 -10.89
C LYS A 140 -34.11 -19.77 -11.12
N THR A 141 -34.69 -18.92 -11.97
CA THR A 141 -34.14 -17.58 -12.25
C THR A 141 -34.23 -16.68 -11.01
N ILE A 142 -35.35 -16.71 -10.28
CA ILE A 142 -35.52 -15.99 -9.01
C ILE A 142 -34.47 -16.43 -8.00
N PHE A 143 -34.25 -17.75 -7.86
CA PHE A 143 -33.27 -18.28 -6.91
C PHE A 143 -31.85 -17.88 -7.30
N SER A 144 -31.52 -17.90 -8.60
CA SER A 144 -30.22 -17.43 -9.10
C SER A 144 -30.01 -15.93 -8.88
N VAL A 145 -31.02 -15.08 -9.12
CA VAL A 145 -30.94 -13.65 -8.80
C VAL A 145 -30.73 -13.44 -7.30
N LYS A 146 -31.46 -14.17 -6.46
CA LYS A 146 -31.32 -14.09 -5.00
C LYS A 146 -29.90 -14.43 -4.57
N ASP A 147 -29.33 -15.52 -5.05
CA ASP A 147 -27.97 -15.95 -4.72
C ASP A 147 -26.92 -14.89 -5.12
N GLU A 148 -27.00 -14.35 -6.33
CA GLU A 148 -26.06 -13.31 -6.78
C GLU A 148 -26.25 -11.98 -6.03
N MET A 149 -27.48 -11.62 -5.66
CA MET A 149 -27.75 -10.45 -4.82
C MET A 149 -27.23 -10.62 -3.39
N THR A 150 -27.28 -11.83 -2.84
CA THR A 150 -26.66 -12.13 -1.54
C THR A 150 -25.15 -11.96 -1.61
N LYS A 151 -24.49 -12.48 -2.65
CA LYS A 151 -23.04 -12.26 -2.87
C LYS A 151 -22.68 -10.78 -3.02
N LEU A 152 -23.49 -10.01 -3.76
CA LEU A 152 -23.29 -8.55 -3.86
C LEU A 152 -23.39 -7.87 -2.50
N THR A 153 -24.37 -8.25 -1.69
CA THR A 153 -24.57 -7.68 -0.34
C THR A 153 -23.36 -7.96 0.55
N GLU A 154 -22.82 -9.18 0.53
CA GLU A 154 -21.61 -9.55 1.27
C GLU A 154 -20.38 -8.76 0.81
N LEU A 155 -20.22 -8.58 -0.51
CA LEU A 155 -19.12 -7.79 -1.08
C LEU A 155 -19.23 -6.30 -0.73
N GLU A 156 -20.44 -5.74 -0.70
CA GLU A 156 -20.69 -4.36 -0.29
C GLU A 156 -20.45 -4.14 1.21
N GLU A 157 -20.83 -5.09 2.06
CA GLU A 157 -20.61 -5.02 3.51
C GLU A 157 -19.12 -5.04 3.84
N GLN A 158 -18.36 -5.94 3.22
CA GLN A 158 -16.89 -5.97 3.33
C GLN A 158 -16.21 -4.71 2.81
N ALA A 159 -16.80 -4.05 1.80
CA ALA A 159 -16.28 -2.78 1.30
C ALA A 159 -16.54 -1.62 2.29
N LYS A 160 -17.69 -1.64 2.98
CA LYS A 160 -18.03 -0.63 3.99
C LYS A 160 -17.15 -0.73 5.23
N GLU A 161 -16.92 -1.94 5.77
CA GLU A 161 -16.05 -2.14 6.94
C GLU A 161 -14.64 -1.55 6.73
N ASP A 162 -14.03 -1.79 5.56
CA ASP A 162 -12.74 -1.22 5.17
C ASP A 162 -12.71 0.32 5.06
N THR A 163 -13.88 0.96 4.98
CA THR A 163 -14.02 2.41 4.86
C THR A 163 -14.12 3.07 6.24
N PHE A 164 -14.59 2.34 7.26
CA PHE A 164 -14.68 2.82 8.65
C PHE A 164 -13.36 2.68 9.43
N GLU A 165 -12.38 1.91 8.94
CA GLU A 165 -11.01 1.86 9.49
C GLU A 165 -10.11 3.08 9.09
N ILE A 166 -10.70 4.23 8.76
CA ILE A 166 -9.95 5.48 8.62
C ILE A 166 -9.89 6.14 10.01
N GLU A 167 -9.12 5.55 10.92
CA GLU A 167 -8.65 6.27 12.11
C GLU A 167 -7.51 7.22 11.68
N PHE A 168 -7.74 8.52 11.90
CA PHE A 168 -6.75 9.59 11.80
C PHE A 168 -5.86 9.61 13.04
#